data_AF-A0A1V1W2U4-F1
#
_entry.id   AF-A0A1V1W2U4-F1
#
_cell.length_a   1.000
_cell.length_b   1.000
_cell.length_c   1.000
_cell.angle_alpha   90.00
_cell.angle_beta   90.00
_cell.angle_gamma   90.00
#
_symmetry.space_group_name_H-M   'P 1'
#
loop_
_entity.id
_entity.type
_entity.pdbx_description
1 polymer ?
#
loop_
_entity_poly.entity_id
_entity_poly.type
_entity_poly.pdbx_seq_one_letter_code
_entity_poly.pdbx_strand_id
1 'polypeptide(L)'
;MSRPRWGRLLATAYVVVVASLTAYAFRSDGLEFGRAEGLAGVLTLPAIIVALPVIYVIGALAWQLHDAGAPMLLVTIAFTAMMTVVAVWNVALAYGVGAVIRSLRASSR
;
A
#
# COMPACT_ATOMS: atom_id res chain seq x y z
N MET A 1 -16.62 -4.11 -26.87
CA MET A 1 -15.48 -5.02 -26.65
C MET A 1 -15.13 -5.05 -25.16
N SER A 2 -15.54 -6.10 -24.46
CA SER A 2 -15.41 -6.28 -23.01
C SER A 2 -14.09 -6.95 -22.62
N ARG A 3 -13.03 -6.17 -22.37
CA ARG A 3 -11.85 -6.64 -21.62
C ARG A 3 -11.38 -5.64 -20.54
N PRO A 4 -12.05 -5.60 -19.36
CA PRO A 4 -11.45 -4.96 -18.17
C PRO A 4 -11.49 -5.81 -16.88
N ARG A 5 -12.07 -7.02 -16.88
CA ARG A 5 -12.24 -7.81 -15.63
C ARG A 5 -10.92 -8.26 -15.02
N TRP A 6 -10.00 -8.75 -15.84
CA TRP A 6 -8.69 -9.24 -15.38
C TRP A 6 -7.83 -8.14 -14.76
N GLY A 7 -7.81 -6.94 -15.35
CA GLY A 7 -7.08 -5.80 -14.79
C GLY A 7 -7.60 -5.39 -13.42
N ARG A 8 -8.92 -5.39 -13.22
CA ARG A 8 -9.55 -5.10 -11.93
C ARG A 8 -9.26 -6.21 -10.90
N LEU A 9 -9.38 -7.48 -11.31
CA LEU A 9 -9.07 -8.63 -10.44
C LEU A 9 -7.63 -8.60 -9.94
N LEU A 10 -6.66 -8.34 -10.84
CA LEU A 10 -5.25 -8.22 -10.46
C LEU A 10 -5.00 -7.04 -9.53
N ALA A 11 -5.62 -5.88 -9.80
CA ALA A 11 -5.52 -4.71 -8.93
C ALA A 11 -6.08 -4.99 -7.53
N THR A 12 -7.26 -5.60 -7.44
CA THR A 12 -7.87 -5.99 -6.17
C THR A 12 -7.00 -7.01 -5.44
N ALA A 13 -6.51 -8.06 -6.12
CA ALA A 13 -5.64 -9.06 -5.53
C ALA A 13 -4.35 -8.44 -4.98
N TYR A 14 -3.71 -7.54 -5.74
CA TYR A 14 -2.54 -6.80 -5.29
C TYR A 14 -2.79 -6.00 -4.02
N VAL A 15 -3.88 -5.22 -3.96
CA VAL A 15 -4.23 -4.42 -2.78
C VAL A 15 -4.48 -5.33 -1.56
N VAL A 16 -5.19 -6.44 -1.75
CA VAL A 16 -5.44 -7.42 -0.68
C VAL A 16 -4.14 -8.04 -0.18
N VAL A 17 -3.21 -8.38 -1.08
CA VAL A 17 -1.89 -8.92 -0.70
C VAL A 17 -1.11 -7.91 0.14
N VAL A 18 -1.03 -6.65 -0.28
CA VAL A 18 -0.34 -5.60 0.49
C VAL A 18 -0.97 -5.44 1.87
N ALA A 19 -2.31 -5.29 1.94
CA ALA A 19 -3.01 -5.15 3.20
C ALA A 19 -2.76 -6.35 4.14
N SER A 20 -2.79 -7.56 3.60
CA SER A 20 -2.57 -8.79 4.38
C SER A 20 -1.12 -8.89 4.89
N LEU A 21 -0.14 -8.53 4.07
CA LEU A 21 1.27 -8.51 4.48
C LEU A 21 1.53 -7.48 5.56
N THR A 22 0.94 -6.29 5.45
CA THR A 22 1.05 -5.25 6.49
C THR A 22 0.37 -5.69 7.78
N ALA A 23 -0.86 -6.22 7.72
CA ALA A 23 -1.54 -6.73 8.90
C ALA A 23 -0.75 -7.84 9.59
N TYR A 24 -0.12 -8.73 8.81
CA TYR A 24 0.75 -9.78 9.33
C TYR A 24 2.01 -9.22 9.99
N ALA A 25 2.65 -8.21 9.39
CA ALA A 25 3.86 -7.59 9.93
C ALA A 25 3.61 -6.93 11.30
N PHE A 26 2.46 -6.28 11.48
CA PHE A 26 2.10 -5.55 12.70
C PHE A 26 1.21 -6.35 13.67
N ARG A 27 1.14 -7.69 13.56
CA ARG A 27 0.26 -8.52 14.41
C ARG A 27 0.81 -8.79 15.82
N SER A 28 2.11 -8.56 16.02
CA SER A 28 2.83 -8.91 17.25
C SER A 28 3.76 -7.77 17.63
N ASP A 29 3.93 -7.54 18.94
CA ASP A 29 4.72 -6.43 19.51
C ASP A 29 6.24 -6.50 19.23
N GLY A 30 6.69 -7.43 18.39
CA GLY A 30 8.08 -7.55 17.98
C GLY A 30 8.45 -6.51 16.93
N LEU A 31 9.47 -5.70 17.21
CA LEU A 31 10.10 -4.75 16.28
C LEU A 31 11.04 -5.44 15.25
N GLU A 32 10.92 -6.74 15.04
CA GLU A 32 11.78 -7.45 14.11
C GLU A 32 11.36 -7.14 12.68
N PHE A 33 12.25 -6.48 11.94
CA PHE A 33 12.06 -6.18 10.52
C PHE A 33 11.95 -7.48 9.72
N GLY A 34 10.72 -7.93 9.52
CA GLY A 34 10.42 -9.22 8.94
C GLY A 34 10.41 -9.19 7.41
N ARG A 35 10.56 -10.37 6.79
CA ARG A 35 10.40 -10.53 5.34
C ARG A 35 9.07 -9.97 4.82
N ALA A 36 8.00 -10.03 5.62
CA ALA A 36 6.68 -9.50 5.26
C ALA A 36 6.64 -7.97 5.18
N GLU A 37 7.30 -7.27 6.11
CA GLU A 37 7.38 -5.82 6.11
C GLU A 37 8.18 -5.29 4.92
N GLY A 38 9.33 -5.92 4.64
CA GLY A 38 10.13 -5.61 3.46
C GLY A 38 9.37 -5.85 2.15
N LEU A 39 8.64 -6.96 2.03
CA LEU A 39 7.81 -7.24 0.85
C LEU A 39 6.68 -6.23 0.68
N ALA A 40 5.98 -5.86 1.77
CA ALA A 40 4.95 -4.83 1.73
C ALA A 40 5.54 -3.49 1.25
N GLY A 41 6.69 -3.09 1.81
CA GLY A 41 7.40 -1.88 1.39
C GLY A 41 7.76 -1.89 -0.10
N VAL A 42 8.37 -2.98 -0.59
CA VAL A 42 8.76 -3.11 -2.01
C VAL A 42 7.53 -3.08 -2.92
N LEU A 43 6.48 -3.82 -2.58
CA LEU A 43 5.24 -3.84 -3.36
C LEU A 43 4.54 -2.49 -3.42
N THR A 44 4.78 -1.61 -2.43
CA THR A 44 4.24 -0.26 -2.40
C THR A 44 5.10 0.80 -3.11
N LEU A 45 6.23 0.43 -3.72
CA LEU A 45 6.95 1.33 -4.61
C LEU A 45 6.16 1.56 -5.92
N PRO A 46 6.17 2.78 -6.49
CA PRO A 46 6.92 3.96 -6.03
C PRO A 46 6.17 4.83 -5.01
N ALA A 47 4.84 4.73 -4.90
CA ALA A 47 4.02 5.69 -4.14
C ALA A 47 4.41 5.81 -2.65
N ILE A 48 4.96 4.75 -2.05
CA ILE A 48 5.40 4.79 -0.66
C ILE A 48 6.42 5.90 -0.40
N ILE A 49 7.32 6.20 -1.34
CA ILE A 49 8.34 7.25 -1.18
C ILE A 49 7.69 8.60 -0.87
N VAL A 50 6.58 8.91 -1.55
CA VAL A 50 5.83 10.15 -1.36
C VAL A 50 4.98 10.10 -0.09
N ALA A 51 4.49 8.91 0.29
CA ALA A 51 3.63 8.72 1.45
C ALA A 51 4.39 8.66 2.79
N LEU A 52 5.71 8.40 2.77
CA LEU A 52 6.53 8.21 3.98
C LEU A 52 6.37 9.32 5.04
N PRO A 53 6.35 10.62 4.72
CA PRO A 53 6.16 11.65 5.75
C PRO A 53 4.82 11.55 6.48
N VAL A 54 3.75 11.23 5.74
CA VAL A 54 2.41 11.06 6.31
C VAL A 54 2.35 9.78 7.15
N ILE A 55 2.93 8.69 6.64
CA ILE A 55 3.02 7.41 7.35
C ILE A 55 3.78 7.57 8.66
N TYR A 56 4.87 8.34 8.65
CA TYR A 56 5.65 8.62 9.85
C TYR A 56 4.83 9.34 10.91
N VAL A 57 4.13 10.43 10.54
CA VAL A 57 3.32 11.21 11.49
C VAL A 57 2.17 10.40 12.06
N ILE A 58 1.39 9.75 11.20
CA ILE A 58 0.23 8.95 11.64
C ILE A 58 0.69 7.71 12.42
N GLY A 59 1.76 7.06 11.98
CA GLY A 59 2.37 5.93 12.66
C GLY A 59 2.86 6.30 14.07
N ALA A 60 3.52 7.45 14.22
CA ALA A 60 3.95 7.95 15.52
C ALA A 60 2.76 8.19 16.47
N LEU A 61 1.65 8.75 15.96
CA LEU A 61 0.42 8.92 16.76
C LEU A 61 -0.19 7.58 17.17
N ALA A 62 -0.23 6.60 16.27
CA ALA A 62 -0.74 5.26 16.58
C ALA A 62 0.09 4.57 17.66
N TRP A 63 1.42 4.69 17.59
CA TRP A 63 2.33 4.18 18.61
C TRP A 63 2.20 4.90 19.95
N GLN A 64 2.08 6.23 19.96
CA GLN A 64 1.82 6.97 21.21
C GLN A 64 0.55 6.51 21.92
N LEU A 65 -0.51 6.21 21.18
CA LEU A 65 -1.73 5.66 21.75
C LEU A 65 -1.51 4.25 22.31
N HIS A 66 -0.74 3.40 21.60
CA HIS A 66 -0.39 2.07 22.08
C HIS A 66 0.44 2.12 23.37
N ASP A 67 1.45 2.99 23.43
CA ASP A 67 2.27 3.21 24.63
C ASP A 67 1.44 3.73 25.82
N ALA A 68 0.34 4.44 25.55
CA ALA A 68 -0.65 4.85 26.54
C ALA A 68 -1.64 3.73 26.95
N GLY A 69 -1.46 2.51 26.45
CA GLY A 69 -2.24 1.32 26.79
C GLY A 69 -3.30 0.92 25.75
N ALA A 70 -3.35 1.57 24.58
CA ALA A 70 -4.23 1.13 23.50
C ALA A 70 -3.79 -0.24 22.92
N PRO A 71 -4.70 -1.05 22.37
CA PRO A 71 -4.35 -2.36 21.83
C PRO A 71 -3.46 -2.26 20.58
N MET A 72 -2.54 -3.21 20.39
CA MET A 72 -1.69 -3.33 19.19
C MET A 72 -2.51 -3.31 17.88
N LEU A 73 -3.73 -3.84 17.93
CA LEU A 73 -4.67 -3.83 16.81
C LEU A 73 -4.89 -2.42 16.23
N LEU A 74 -4.82 -1.36 17.05
CA LEU A 74 -4.97 0.02 16.57
C LEU A 74 -3.79 0.42 15.68
N VAL A 75 -2.56 0.06 16.06
CA VAL A 75 -1.35 0.25 15.25
C VAL A 75 -1.46 -0.55 13.96
N THR A 76 -1.84 -1.83 14.06
CA THR A 76 -2.05 -2.71 12.90
C THR A 76 -3.05 -2.10 11.91
N ILE A 77 -4.20 -1.62 12.39
CA ILE A 77 -5.25 -0.99 11.56
C ILE A 77 -4.70 0.27 10.89
N ALA A 78 -4.03 1.15 11.65
CA ALA A 78 -3.49 2.39 11.11
C ALA A 78 -2.50 2.14 9.98
N PHE A 79 -1.50 1.28 10.19
CA PHE A 79 -0.52 0.94 9.16
C PHE A 79 -1.15 0.19 7.98
N THR A 80 -2.07 -0.75 8.23
CA THR A 80 -2.77 -1.46 7.16
C THR A 80 -3.59 -0.52 6.28
N ALA A 81 -4.29 0.45 6.88
CA ALA A 81 -5.05 1.45 6.15
C ALA A 81 -4.14 2.33 5.28
N MET A 82 -3.04 2.84 5.84
CA MET A 82 -2.09 3.66 5.09
C MET A 82 -1.47 2.90 3.92
N MET A 83 -1.00 1.66 4.15
CA MET A 83 -0.41 0.83 3.10
C MET A 83 -1.42 0.44 2.01
N THR A 84 -2.69 0.23 2.40
CA THR A 84 -3.80 0.01 1.45
C THR A 84 -4.00 1.24 0.55
N VAL A 85 -3.98 2.44 1.11
CA VAL A 85 -4.08 3.69 0.33
C VAL A 85 -2.90 3.82 -0.64
N VAL A 86 -1.68 3.52 -0.21
CA VAL A 86 -0.50 3.54 -1.08
C VAL A 86 -0.61 2.52 -2.21
N ALA A 87 -1.10 1.30 -1.94
CA ALA A 87 -1.33 0.29 -2.97
C ALA A 87 -2.38 0.76 -4.00
N VAL A 88 -3.50 1.34 -3.53
CA VAL A 88 -4.50 1.93 -4.44
C VAL A 88 -3.91 3.05 -5.29
N TRP A 89 -3.02 3.88 -4.71
CA TRP A 89 -2.33 4.91 -5.46
C TRP A 89 -1.41 4.32 -6.54
N ASN A 90 -0.65 3.26 -6.25
CA ASN A 90 0.15 2.57 -7.28
C ASN A 90 -0.70 2.02 -8.42
N VAL A 91 -1.88 1.46 -8.12
CA VAL A 91 -2.83 1.01 -9.14
C VAL A 91 -3.26 2.19 -10.03
N ALA A 92 -3.59 3.34 -9.43
CA ALA A 92 -3.95 4.55 -10.16
C ALA A 92 -2.81 5.06 -11.05
N LEU A 93 -1.57 5.08 -10.53
CA LEU A 93 -0.37 5.45 -11.28
C LEU A 93 -0.15 4.51 -12.48
N ALA A 94 -0.27 3.19 -12.27
CA ALA A 94 -0.11 2.20 -13.33
C ALA A 94 -1.14 2.40 -14.46
N TYR A 95 -2.41 2.68 -14.12
CA TYR A 95 -3.42 3.01 -15.11
C TYR A 95 -3.13 4.33 -15.84
N GLY A 96 -2.67 5.36 -15.13
CA GLY A 96 -2.27 6.64 -15.71
C GLY A 96 -1.13 6.51 -16.71
N VAL A 97 -0.03 5.85 -16.32
CA VAL A 97 1.11 5.56 -17.20
C VAL A 97 0.66 4.77 -18.43
N GLY A 98 -0.17 3.74 -18.24
CA GLY A 98 -0.72 2.97 -19.35
C GLY A 98 -1.57 3.82 -20.31
N ALA A 99 -2.29 4.82 -19.81
CA ALA A 99 -3.05 5.75 -20.64
C ALA A 99 -2.13 6.69 -21.45
N VAL A 100 -1.11 7.26 -20.82
CA VAL A 100 -0.12 8.14 -21.48
C VAL A 100 0.64 7.40 -22.59
N ILE A 101 1.05 6.15 -22.35
CA ILE A 101 1.74 5.36 -23.38
C ILE A 101 0.83 5.12 -24.58
N ARG A 102 -0.47 4.88 -24.37
CA ARG A 102 -1.44 4.69 -25.45
C ARG A 102 -1.66 5.97 -26.25
N SER A 103 -1.71 7.15 -25.60
CA SER A 103 -1.86 8.43 -26.32
C SER A 103 -0.65 8.73 -27.18
N LEU A 104 0.57 8.53 -26.68
CA LEU A 104 1.80 8.74 -27.45
C LEU A 104 1.87 7.84 -28.69
N ARG A 105 1.47 6.57 -28.57
CA ARG A 105 1.45 5.63 -29.71
C ARG A 105 0.42 6.00 -30.78
N ALA A 106 -0.67 6.67 -30.40
CA ALA A 106 -1.69 7.11 -31.35
C ALA A 106 -1.22 8.33 -32.16
N SER A 107 -0.46 9.24 -31.55
CA SER A 107 0.08 10.43 -32.22
C SER A 107 1.22 10.16 -33.21
N SER A 108 1.85 8.98 -33.14
CA SER A 108 2.95 8.59 -34.05
C SER A 108 2.49 7.82 -35.30
N ARG A 109 1.18 7.69 -35.52
CA ARG A 109 0.57 7.05 -36.70
C ARG A 109 -0.14 8.10 -37.54
#